data_AF-A0A7Y6PHZ3-F1
#
_entry.id   AF-A0A7Y6PHZ3-F1
#
_cell.length_a   1.000
_cell.length_b   1.000
_cell.length_c   1.000
_cell.angle_alpha   90.00
_cell.angle_beta   90.00
_cell.angle_gamma   90.00
#
_symmetry.space_group_name_H-M   'P 1'
#
loop_
_entity.id
_entity.type
_entity.pdbx_description
1 polymer ?
#
loop_
_entity_poly.entity_id
_entity_poly.type
_entity_poly.pdbx_seq_one_letter_code
_entity_poly.pdbx_strand_id
1 'polypeptide(L)' 'MAKETTYEEIARELKNRIYKPVYYLMGEESYYIDRISEYIAQTVLNENEKEFNQTIVYGADTDI' A
#
# COMPACT_ATOMS: atom_id res chain seq x y z
N MET A 1 -9.78 -0.60 -19.98
CA MET A 1 -8.41 -1.11 -19.82
C MET A 1 -7.84 -0.46 -18.57
N ALA A 2 -7.32 -1.24 -17.63
CA ALA A 2 -6.66 -0.66 -16.45
C ALA A 2 -5.43 0.12 -16.92
N LYS A 3 -5.25 1.35 -16.43
CA LYS A 3 -4.05 2.13 -16.73
C LYS A 3 -2.88 1.47 -16.01
N GLU A 4 -1.87 1.02 -16.76
CA GLU A 4 -0.59 0.66 -16.16
C GLU A 4 0.03 1.91 -15.52
N THR A 5 0.22 1.83 -14.21
CA THR A 5 0.72 2.92 -13.37
C THR A 5 2.07 2.49 -12.82
N THR A 6 3.10 3.33 -12.97
CA THR A 6 4.45 2.96 -12.53
C THR A 6 4.64 3.20 -11.03
N TYR A 7 5.64 2.56 -10.46
CA TYR A 7 6.06 2.78 -9.08
C TYR A 7 6.30 4.27 -8.79
N GLU A 8 6.98 4.99 -9.70
CA GLU A 8 7.31 6.40 -9.52
C GLU A 8 6.06 7.28 -9.47
N GLU A 9 5.04 6.97 -10.29
CA GLU A 9 3.77 7.67 -10.27
C GLU A 9 3.08 7.48 -8.90
N ILE A 10 2.97 6.24 -8.42
CA ILE A 10 2.37 5.92 -7.12
C ILE A 10 3.15 6.59 -5.99
N ALA A 11 4.48 6.46 -5.97
CA ALA A 11 5.33 7.04 -4.94
C ALA A 11 5.21 8.58 -4.89
N ARG A 12 5.07 9.24 -6.05
CA ARG A 12 4.83 10.69 -6.12
C ARG A 12 3.47 11.07 -5.56
N GLU A 13 2.41 10.33 -5.92
CA GLU A 13 1.06 10.57 -5.39
C GLU A 13 1.01 10.38 -3.86
N LEU A 14 1.59 9.30 -3.35
CA LEU A 14 1.67 9.00 -1.92
C LEU A 14 2.41 10.10 -1.14
N LYS A 15 3.54 10.58 -1.65
CA LYS A 15 4.28 11.72 -1.06
C LYS A 15 3.47 13.01 -1.01
N ASN A 16 2.61 13.23 -2.01
CA ASN A 16 1.71 14.38 -2.07
C ASN A 16 0.40 14.15 -1.29
N ARG A 17 0.29 13.04 -0.54
CA ARG A 17 -0.92 12.63 0.21
C ARG A 17 -2.16 12.46 -0.68
N ILE A 18 -1.94 12.11 -1.94
CA ILE A 18 -3.01 11.78 -2.89
C ILE A 18 -3.20 10.26 -2.82
N TYR A 19 -4.05 9.82 -1.89
CA TYR A 19 -4.33 8.40 -1.68
C TYR A 19 -5.49 7.92 -2.56
N LYS A 20 -5.33 6.73 -3.12
CA LYS A 20 -6.44 5.97 -3.71
C LYS A 20 -7.06 5.07 -2.63
N PRO A 21 -8.36 4.78 -2.71
CA PRO A 21 -9.01 3.94 -1.71
C PRO A 21 -8.54 2.48 -1.75
N VAL A 22 -8.05 2.00 -2.91
CA VAL A 22 -7.60 0.62 -3.10
C VAL A 22 -6.34 0.63 -3.96
N TYR A 23 -5.33 -0.16 -3.55
CA TYR A 23 -4.12 -0.43 -4.31
C TYR A 23 -4.00 -1.93 -4.54
N TYR A 24 -3.87 -2.34 -5.80
CA TYR A 24 -3.55 -3.73 -6.16
C TYR A 24 -2.11 -3.76 -6.65
N LEU A 25 -1.21 -4.24 -5.79
CA LEU A 25 0.23 -4.26 -6.06
C LEU A 25 0.63 -5.66 -6.50
N MET A 26 1.11 -5.77 -7.74
CA MET A 26 1.59 -7.02 -8.33
C MET A 26 2.69 -6.71 -9.35
N GLY A 27 3.54 -7.69 -9.61
CA GLY A 27 4.63 -7.56 -10.57
C GLY A 27 5.70 -8.61 -10.30
N GLU A 28 6.66 -8.71 -11.21
CA GLU A 28 7.82 -9.59 -11.06
C GLU A 28 8.74 -9.09 -9.93
N GLU A 29 8.87 -7.76 -9.82
CA GLU A 29 9.84 -7.14 -8.91
C GLU A 29 9.22 -6.79 -7.56
N SER A 30 9.33 -7.72 -6.61
CA SER A 30 8.76 -7.57 -5.26
C SER A 30 9.24 -6.32 -4.51
N TYR A 31 10.48 -5.87 -4.78
CA TYR A 31 11.04 -4.68 -4.15
C TYR A 31 10.12 -3.45 -4.26
N TYR A 32 9.49 -3.21 -5.41
CA TYR A 32 8.59 -2.06 -5.55
C TYR A 32 7.28 -2.21 -4.78
N ILE A 33 6.79 -3.45 -4.65
CA ILE A 33 5.60 -3.79 -3.86
C ILE A 33 5.88 -3.52 -2.39
N ASP A 34 7.02 -3.99 -1.88
CA ASP A 34 7.46 -3.79 -0.50
C ASP A 34 7.62 -2.29 -0.20
N ARG A 35 8.29 -1.54 -1.09
CA ARG A 35 8.49 -0.10 -0.92
C ARG A 35 7.19 0.70 -0.84
N ILE A 36 6.18 0.36 -1.65
CA ILE A 36 4.88 1.04 -1.62
C ILE A 36 4.11 0.65 -0.36
N SER A 37 4.00 -0.64 -0.07
CA SER A 37 3.21 -1.16 1.06
C SER A 37 3.78 -0.70 2.40
N GLU A 38 5.10 -0.75 2.59
CA GLU A 38 5.79 -0.23 3.78
C GLU A 38 5.56 1.28 3.94
N TYR A 39 5.68 2.05 2.85
CA TYR A 39 5.45 3.50 2.91
C TYR A 39 4.03 3.80 3.41
N ILE A 40 3.01 3.13 2.87
CA ILE A 40 1.62 3.32 3.29
C ILE A 40 1.46 2.94 4.76
N ALA A 41 1.94 1.75 5.14
CA ALA A 41 1.85 1.23 6.51
C ALA A 41 2.55 2.12 7.55
N GLN A 42 3.64 2.81 7.17
CA GLN A 42 4.42 3.64 8.09
C GLN A 42 3.97 5.10 8.15
N THR A 43 3.34 5.64 7.10
CA THR A 43 3.13 7.09 6.96
C THR A 43 1.68 7.56 6.99
N VAL A 44 0.71 6.68 6.69
CA VAL A 44 -0.71 7.07 6.60
C VAL A 44 -1.33 7.19 7.99
N LEU A 45 -0.99 6.29 8.90
CA LEU A 45 -1.47 6.26 10.27
C LEU A 45 -0.31 6.51 11.25
N ASN A 46 -0.59 7.23 12.33
CA ASN A 46 0.35 7.29 13.45
C ASN A 46 0.29 6.00 14.29
N GLU A 47 1.25 5.78 15.17
CA GLU A 47 1.37 4.52 15.94
C GLU A 47 0.10 4.15 16.73
N ASN A 48 -0.53 5.12 17.39
CA ASN A 48 -1.75 4.87 18.16
C ASN A 48 -2.95 4.54 17.25
N GLU A 49 -3.01 5.15 16.06
CA GLU A 49 -4.06 4.84 15.08
C GLU A 49 -3.91 3.45 14.49
N LYS A 50 -2.68 2.95 14.33
CA LYS A 50 -2.44 1.61 13.77
C LYS A 50 -3.05 0.51 14.62
N GLU A 51 -3.06 0.67 15.94
CA GLU A 51 -3.63 -0.32 16.87
C GLU A 51 -5.12 -0.59 16.62
N PHE A 52 -5.86 0.40 16.09
CA PHE A 52 -7.30 0.30 15.87
C PHE A 52 -7.72 0.31 14.40
N ASN A 53 -6.94 0.99 13.54
CA ASN A 53 -7.32 1.29 12.16
C ASN A 53 -6.47 0.55 11.12
N GLN A 54 -5.52 -0.29 11.55
CA GLN A 54 -4.72 -1.13 10.66
C GLN A 54 -4.96 -2.61 10.95
N THR A 55 -5.17 -3.39 9.90
CA THR A 55 -5.19 -4.84 9.98
C THR A 55 -4.32 -5.39 8.86
N ILE A 56 -3.39 -6.27 9.22
CA ILE A 56 -2.52 -6.96 8.27
C ILE A 56 -2.86 -8.44 8.36
N VAL A 57 -3.16 -9.05 7.22
CA VAL A 57 -3.54 -10.46 7.13
C VAL A 57 -2.67 -11.16 6.10
N TYR A 58 -2.40 -12.44 6.35
CA TYR A 58 -1.86 -13.33 5.33
C TYR A 58 -3.03 -14.00 4.61
N GLY A 59 -3.13 -13.81 3.29
CA GLY A 59 -4.30 -14.21 2.52
C GLY A 59 -4.65 -15.70 2.62
N ALA A 60 -3.67 -16.58 2.86
CA ALA A 60 -3.93 -18.01 3.00
C ALA A 60 -4.43 -18.42 4.40
N ASP A 61 -4.27 -17.55 5.41
CA ASP A 61 -4.60 -17.82 6.80
C ASP A 61 -5.90 -17.11 7.25
N THR A 62 -6.67 -16.53 6.31
CA THR A 62 -7.84 -15.69 6.62
C THR A 62 -9.04 -16.02 5.72
N ASP A 63 -10.23 -15.98 6.32
CA ASP A 63 -11.53 -16.11 5.65
C ASP A 63 -12.32 -14.78 5.60
N ILE A 64 -11.68 -13.67 6.00
CA ILE A 64 -12.24 -12.30 5.94
C ILE A 64 -12.60 -11.91 4.51
#